data_AF-A0A0B3BMQ9-F1
#
_entry.id   AF-A0A0B3BMQ9-F1
#
_cell.length_a   1.000
_cell.length_b   1.000
_cell.length_c   1.000
_cell.angle_alpha   90.00
_cell.angle_beta   90.00
_cell.angle_gamma   90.00
#
_symmetry.space_group_name_H-M   'P 1'
#
loop_
_entity.id
_entity.type
_entity.pdbx_description
1 polymer ?
#
loop_
_entity_poly.entity_id
_entity_poly.type
_entity_poly.pdbx_seq_one_letter_code
_entity_poly.pdbx_strand_id
1 'polypeptide(L)'
;MVVKKEAGFTLIELIVTLAILGVVIGIYSSLYYSGYKSFISTQNNVDVEQNVRFAINYIVTALEKGPSHVTVIDNGHGINIDGLVIRLDRKKHALYTNGNAGHELAVKIYGFNVAKKSTNMINIQIIGQSDDNGSNRFSLSTDVFLRKSDINGQ
;
A
#
# COMPACT_ATOMS: atom_id res chain seq x y z
N MET A 1 -7.98 -54.28 -55.06
CA MET A 1 -7.15 -53.08 -54.86
C MET A 1 -8.00 -52.05 -54.11
N VAL A 2 -7.76 -51.89 -52.80
CA VAL A 2 -8.50 -50.93 -51.98
C VAL A 2 -7.82 -49.57 -52.15
N VAL A 3 -8.48 -48.64 -52.84
CA VAL A 3 -8.01 -47.27 -53.01
C VAL A 3 -8.23 -46.54 -51.68
N LYS A 4 -7.16 -46.21 -50.96
CA LYS A 4 -7.22 -45.27 -49.83
C LYS A 4 -7.61 -43.89 -50.38
N LYS A 5 -8.74 -43.34 -49.93
CA LYS A 5 -9.07 -41.93 -50.19
C LYS A 5 -8.10 -41.05 -49.40
N GLU A 6 -7.27 -40.28 -50.08
CA GLU A 6 -6.53 -39.19 -49.44
C GLU A 6 -7.49 -38.02 -49.21
N ALA A 7 -7.89 -37.82 -47.96
CA ALA A 7 -8.73 -36.68 -47.57
C ALA A 7 -7.84 -35.45 -47.40
N GLY A 8 -7.80 -34.58 -48.41
CA GLY A 8 -7.18 -33.26 -48.33
C GLY A 8 -8.09 -32.23 -47.65
N PHE A 9 -7.51 -31.16 -47.10
CA PHE A 9 -8.26 -30.05 -46.53
C PHE A 9 -8.81 -29.13 -47.62
N THR A 10 -10.05 -28.68 -47.45
CA THR A 10 -10.62 -27.65 -48.32
C THR A 10 -10.16 -26.26 -47.89
N LEU A 11 -10.09 -25.33 -48.84
CA LEU A 11 -9.69 -23.95 -48.58
C LEU A 11 -10.68 -23.23 -47.64
N ILE A 12 -11.96 -23.60 -47.69
CA ILE A 12 -13.00 -23.07 -46.81
C ILE A 12 -12.82 -23.53 -45.36
N GLU A 13 -12.43 -24.80 -45.12
CA GLU A 13 -12.12 -25.29 -43.77
C GLU A 13 -10.95 -24.51 -43.16
N LEU A 14 -9.91 -24.21 -43.95
CA LEU A 14 -8.78 -23.41 -43.47
C LEU A 14 -9.22 -21.98 -43.08
N ILE A 15 -10.04 -21.33 -43.90
CA ILE A 15 -10.51 -19.97 -43.60
C ILE A 15 -11.40 -19.95 -42.35
N VAL A 16 -12.32 -20.91 -42.23
CA VAL A 16 -13.23 -20.99 -41.07
C VAL A 16 -12.45 -21.29 -39.79
N THR A 17 -11.48 -22.21 -39.85
CA THR A 17 -10.64 -22.52 -38.67
C THR A 17 -9.79 -21.33 -38.24
N LEU A 18 -9.19 -20.59 -39.17
CA LEU A 18 -8.44 -19.37 -38.87
C LEU A 18 -9.34 -18.26 -38.28
N ALA A 19 -10.56 -18.11 -38.81
CA ALA A 19 -11.52 -17.14 -38.29
C ALA A 19 -11.92 -17.46 -36.83
N ILE A 20 -12.22 -18.73 -36.54
CA ILE A 20 -12.53 -19.18 -35.18
C ILE A 20 -11.32 -19.01 -34.26
N LEU A 21 -10.12 -19.36 -34.74
CA LEU A 21 -8.88 -19.21 -33.97
C LEU A 21 -8.64 -17.74 -33.59
N GLY A 22 -8.86 -16.81 -34.52
CA GLY A 22 -8.74 -15.37 -34.25
C GLY A 22 -9.69 -14.89 -33.15
N VAL A 23 -10.94 -15.36 -33.15
CA VAL A 23 -11.90 -15.04 -32.10
C VAL A 23 -11.45 -15.58 -30.74
N VAL A 24 -11.01 -16.85 -30.70
CA VAL A 24 -10.54 -17.50 -29.47
C VAL A 24 -9.32 -16.77 -28.88
N ILE A 25 -8.33 -16.44 -29.72
CA ILE A 25 -7.13 -15.69 -29.29
C ILE A 25 -7.51 -14.30 -28.80
N GLY A 26 -8.43 -13.61 -29.47
CA GLY A 26 -8.90 -12.28 -29.06
C GLY A 26 -9.53 -12.28 -27.68
N ILE A 27 -10.41 -13.24 -27.41
CA ILE A 27 -11.06 -13.41 -26.09
C ILE A 27 -10.00 -13.73 -25.02
N TYR A 28 -9.12 -14.70 -25.30
CA TYR A 28 -8.09 -15.12 -24.35
C TYR A 28 -7.14 -13.96 -24.00
N SER A 29 -6.71 -13.19 -24.99
CA SER A 29 -5.80 -12.06 -24.81
C SER A 29 -6.42 -10.95 -23.96
N SER A 30 -7.71 -10.65 -24.19
CA SER A 30 -8.45 -9.65 -23.41
C SER A 30 -8.58 -10.06 -21.94
N LEU A 31 -8.96 -11.32 -21.69
CA LEU A 31 -9.08 -11.86 -20.33
C LEU A 31 -7.73 -11.87 -19.61
N TYR A 32 -6.67 -12.31 -20.29
CA TYR A 32 -5.32 -12.33 -19.73
C TYR A 32 -4.85 -10.92 -19.35
N TYR A 33 -5.00 -9.94 -20.25
CA TYR A 33 -4.57 -8.57 -19.99
C TYR A 33 -5.36 -7.93 -18.84
N SER A 34 -6.68 -8.13 -18.82
CA SER A 34 -7.55 -7.65 -17.74
C SER A 34 -7.17 -8.27 -16.39
N GLY A 35 -6.98 -9.60 -16.35
CA GLY A 35 -6.57 -10.32 -15.15
C GLY A 35 -5.21 -9.88 -14.63
N TYR A 36 -4.22 -9.74 -15.51
CA TYR A 36 -2.89 -9.27 -15.15
C TYR A 36 -2.92 -7.84 -14.56
N LYS A 37 -3.65 -6.92 -15.20
CA LYS A 37 -3.79 -5.54 -14.70
C LYS A 37 -4.48 -5.51 -13.33
N SER A 38 -5.52 -6.32 -13.15
CA SER A 38 -6.21 -6.45 -11.87
C SER A 38 -5.27 -6.97 -10.78
N PHE A 39 -4.49 -8.02 -11.07
CA PHE A 39 -3.53 -8.60 -10.15
C PHE A 39 -2.48 -7.58 -9.67
N ILE A 40 -1.86 -6.85 -10.60
CA ILE A 40 -0.86 -5.82 -10.24
C ILE A 40 -1.50 -4.70 -9.41
N SER A 41 -2.71 -4.26 -9.75
CA SER A 41 -3.40 -3.23 -8.98
C SER A 41 -3.71 -3.70 -7.55
N THR A 42 -4.19 -4.94 -7.40
CA THR A 42 -4.46 -5.53 -6.09
C THR A 42 -3.19 -5.69 -5.28
N GLN A 43 -2.10 -6.17 -5.88
CA GLN A 43 -0.81 -6.30 -5.19
C GLN A 43 -0.34 -4.95 -4.67
N ASN A 44 -0.39 -3.91 -5.50
CA ASN A 44 -0.02 -2.55 -5.09
C ASN A 44 -0.89 -2.02 -3.95
N ASN A 45 -2.20 -2.28 -3.96
CA ASN A 45 -3.12 -1.92 -2.86
C ASN A 45 -2.70 -2.60 -1.55
N VAL A 46 -2.45 -3.91 -1.61
CA VAL A 46 -2.08 -4.72 -0.44
C VAL A 46 -0.76 -4.24 0.13
N ASP A 47 0.24 -3.96 -0.71
CA ASP A 47 1.54 -3.47 -0.24
C ASP A 47 1.42 -2.12 0.49
N VAL A 48 0.63 -1.18 -0.05
CA VAL A 48 0.39 0.12 0.59
C VAL A 48 -0.33 -0.06 1.92
N GLU A 49 -1.39 -0.86 1.94
CA GLU A 49 -2.17 -1.12 3.14
C GLU A 49 -1.32 -1.79 4.24
N GLN A 50 -0.49 -2.76 3.87
CA GLN A 50 0.43 -3.43 4.80
C GLN A 50 1.44 -2.44 5.40
N ASN A 51 2.04 -1.56 4.58
CA ASN A 51 2.96 -0.54 5.08
C ASN A 51 2.28 0.42 6.07
N VAL A 52 1.07 0.89 5.76
CA VAL A 52 0.29 1.78 6.64
C VAL A 52 -0.07 1.08 7.95
N ARG A 53 -0.56 -0.17 7.88
CA ARG A 53 -0.93 -0.96 9.06
C ARG A 53 0.29 -1.26 9.93
N PHE A 54 1.40 -1.65 9.31
CA PHE A 54 2.65 -1.91 10.02
C PHE A 54 3.13 -0.65 10.76
N ALA A 55 3.16 0.50 10.07
CA ALA A 55 3.57 1.77 10.68
C ALA A 55 2.66 2.19 11.85
N ILE A 56 1.33 2.12 11.68
CA ILE A 56 0.41 2.44 12.78
C ILE A 56 0.58 1.49 13.94
N ASN A 57 0.64 0.18 13.69
CA ASN A 57 0.79 -0.81 14.76
C ASN A 57 2.11 -0.60 15.51
N TYR A 58 3.20 -0.29 14.81
CA TYR A 58 4.48 0.00 15.44
C TYR A 58 4.38 1.20 16.40
N ILE A 59 3.75 2.30 15.97
CA ILE A 59 3.57 3.50 16.79
C ILE A 59 2.63 3.22 17.97
N VAL A 60 1.49 2.57 17.73
CA VAL A 60 0.52 2.22 18.76
C VAL A 60 1.17 1.34 19.83
N THR A 61 1.88 0.27 19.42
CA THR A 61 2.60 -0.60 20.36
C THR A 61 3.67 0.16 21.14
N ALA A 62 4.35 1.15 20.54
CA ALA A 62 5.30 2.00 21.27
C ALA A 62 4.60 2.87 22.33
N LEU A 63 3.40 3.38 22.04
CA LEU A 63 2.60 4.15 22.99
C LEU A 63 1.96 3.28 24.09
N GLU A 64 1.53 2.07 23.75
CA GLU A 64 0.93 1.11 24.69
C GLU A 64 1.91 0.59 25.75
N LYS A 65 3.22 0.61 25.45
CA LYS A 65 4.28 0.32 26.43
C LYS A 65 4.28 1.29 27.62
N GLY A 66 3.51 2.37 27.53
CA GLY A 66 3.37 3.35 28.60
C GLY A 66 4.63 4.19 28.75
N PRO A 67 5.00 4.96 27.70
CA PRO A 67 6.11 5.90 27.78
C PRO A 67 5.89 6.91 28.90
N SER A 68 6.95 7.61 29.27
CA SER A 68 6.92 8.71 30.26
C SER A 68 6.75 10.08 29.59
N HIS A 69 7.28 10.24 28.38
CA HIS A 69 7.18 11.49 27.60
C HIS A 69 6.76 11.19 26.16
N VAL A 70 5.69 11.85 25.73
CA VAL A 70 5.24 11.84 24.33
C VAL A 70 5.13 13.28 23.85
N THR A 71 5.85 13.58 22.76
CA THR A 71 5.88 14.91 22.17
C THR A 71 5.54 14.87 20.70
N VAL A 72 4.60 15.72 20.27
CA VAL A 72 4.32 15.93 18.85
C VAL A 72 5.38 16.87 18.27
N ILE A 73 5.98 16.49 17.15
CA ILE A 73 7.06 17.25 16.50
C ILE A 73 6.71 17.53 15.03
N ASP A 74 7.56 18.30 14.34
CA ASP A 74 7.45 18.58 12.90
C ASP A 74 6.07 19.10 12.49
N ASN A 75 5.47 19.98 13.30
CA ASN A 75 4.12 20.54 13.10
C ASN A 75 3.03 19.46 12.92
N GLY A 76 3.11 18.37 13.69
CA GLY A 76 2.16 17.26 13.59
C GLY A 76 2.55 16.18 12.58
N HIS A 77 3.70 16.29 11.93
CA HIS A 77 4.21 15.28 10.99
C HIS A 77 5.29 14.36 11.57
N GLY A 78 5.46 14.41 12.87
CA GLY A 78 6.33 13.52 13.61
C GLY A 78 5.87 13.33 15.05
N ILE A 79 6.40 12.30 15.68
CA ILE A 79 6.18 12.00 17.10
C ILE A 79 7.50 11.56 17.73
N ASN A 80 7.76 12.01 18.95
CA ASN A 80 8.85 11.55 19.80
C ASN A 80 8.26 10.82 21.02
N ILE A 81 8.65 9.57 21.20
CA ILE A 81 8.18 8.69 22.27
C ILE A 81 9.41 8.25 23.08
N ASP A 82 9.67 8.89 24.22
CA ASP A 82 10.85 8.62 25.07
C ASP A 82 12.19 8.52 24.30
N GLY A 83 12.40 9.41 23.32
CA GLY A 83 13.61 9.43 22.48
C GLY A 83 13.51 8.63 21.18
N LEU A 84 12.46 7.81 21.00
CA LEU A 84 12.12 7.23 19.70
C LEU A 84 11.43 8.29 18.84
N VAL A 85 12.17 8.85 17.90
CA VAL A 85 11.68 9.85 16.96
C VAL A 85 11.17 9.16 15.69
N ILE A 86 9.90 9.36 15.35
CA ILE A 86 9.28 8.89 14.12
C ILE A 86 8.83 10.09 13.32
N ARG A 87 9.30 10.20 12.07
CA ARG A 87 9.03 11.35 11.21
C ARG A 87 8.84 10.95 9.76
N LEU A 88 8.03 11.74 9.06
CA LEU A 88 7.79 11.59 7.63
C LEU A 88 8.85 12.35 6.81
N ASP A 89 9.54 11.63 5.93
CA ASP A 89 10.25 12.24 4.81
C ASP A 89 9.30 12.34 3.62
N ARG A 90 8.84 13.57 3.34
CA ARG A 90 7.91 13.85 2.24
C ARG A 90 8.53 13.67 0.86
N LYS A 91 9.86 13.74 0.73
CA LYS A 91 10.54 13.57 -0.56
C LYS A 91 10.71 12.09 -0.91
N LYS A 92 10.89 11.25 0.10
CA LYS A 92 11.06 9.80 -0.06
C LYS A 92 9.78 8.99 0.15
N HIS A 93 8.69 9.64 0.55
CA HIS A 93 7.43 9.00 0.90
C HIS A 93 7.60 7.86 1.90
N ALA A 94 8.38 8.12 2.96
CA ALA A 94 8.77 7.10 3.92
C ALA A 94 8.80 7.64 5.36
N LEU A 95 8.49 6.75 6.30
CA LEU A 95 8.66 6.99 7.73
C LEU A 95 10.02 6.47 8.18
N TYR A 96 10.71 7.27 8.99
CA TYR A 96 12.01 6.91 9.57
C TYR A 96 11.95 6.93 11.09
N THR A 97 12.67 5.99 11.72
CA THR A 97 12.98 6.03 13.15
C THR A 97 14.35 6.68 13.36
N ASN A 98 14.47 7.58 14.34
CA ASN A 98 15.72 8.20 14.81
C ASN A 98 16.63 8.80 13.73
N GLY A 99 16.10 9.12 12.53
CA GLY A 99 16.91 9.61 11.42
C GLY A 99 17.77 8.57 10.72
N ASN A 100 17.48 7.28 10.88
CA ASN A 100 18.15 6.19 10.18
C ASN A 100 17.82 6.20 8.67
N ALA A 101 18.38 7.16 7.94
CA ALA A 101 18.26 7.24 6.49
C ALA A 101 18.83 5.96 5.87
N GLY A 102 17.98 5.19 5.15
CA GLY A 102 18.32 3.88 4.57
C GLY A 102 17.76 2.66 5.32
N HIS A 103 17.14 2.87 6.48
CA HIS A 103 16.33 1.85 7.18
C HIS A 103 14.94 2.43 7.50
N GLU A 104 14.13 2.56 6.45
CA GLU A 104 12.74 3.02 6.55
C GLU A 104 11.93 2.10 7.47
N LEU A 105 11.09 2.70 8.31
CA LEU A 105 10.05 1.97 9.06
C LEU A 105 8.95 1.49 8.11
N ALA A 106 8.51 2.37 7.21
CA ALA A 106 7.49 2.07 6.22
C ALA A 106 7.67 2.99 5.01
N VAL A 107 7.39 2.46 3.83
CA VAL A 107 7.48 3.16 2.54
C VAL A 107 6.09 3.42 1.97
N LYS A 108 6.02 4.20 0.88
CA LYS A 108 4.76 4.59 0.23
C LYS A 108 3.82 5.37 1.17
N ILE A 109 4.39 6.08 2.15
CA ILE A 109 3.67 6.92 3.10
C ILE A 109 3.71 8.37 2.62
N TYR A 110 2.55 8.92 2.30
CA TYR A 110 2.38 10.28 1.79
C TYR A 110 1.86 11.25 2.84
N GLY A 111 1.28 10.73 3.92
CA GLY A 111 0.80 11.54 5.03
C GLY A 111 1.05 10.85 6.36
N PHE A 112 1.47 11.65 7.32
CA PHE A 112 1.58 11.28 8.71
C PHE A 112 1.15 12.50 9.50
N ASN A 113 0.04 12.37 10.21
CA ASN A 113 -0.55 13.44 11.00
C ASN A 113 -0.75 12.93 12.41
N VAL A 114 -0.26 13.69 13.37
CA VAL A 114 -0.35 13.42 14.79
C VAL A 114 -0.99 14.63 15.43
N ALA A 115 -2.15 14.46 16.01
CA ALA A 115 -2.93 15.54 16.60
C ALA A 115 -3.29 15.20 18.04
N LYS A 116 -3.02 16.14 18.96
CA LYS A 116 -3.51 16.04 20.33
C LYS A 116 -5.02 16.28 20.35
N LYS A 117 -5.80 15.30 20.82
CA LYS A 117 -7.25 15.44 21.00
C LYS A 117 -7.65 15.83 22.42
N SER A 118 -6.88 15.39 23.42
CA SER A 118 -7.09 15.71 24.84
C SER A 118 -5.76 15.65 25.59
N THR A 119 -5.74 15.83 26.91
CA THR A 119 -4.53 15.76 27.75
C THR A 119 -3.76 14.46 27.53
N ASN A 120 -4.48 13.33 27.46
CA ASN A 120 -3.91 11.98 27.39
C ASN A 120 -4.42 11.21 26.17
N MET A 121 -4.94 11.87 25.14
CA MET A 121 -5.41 11.21 23.92
C MET A 121 -4.81 11.87 22.69
N ILE A 122 -4.20 11.03 21.86
CA ILE A 122 -3.56 11.43 20.61
C ILE A 122 -4.23 10.71 19.44
N ASN A 123 -4.53 11.44 18.38
CA ASN A 123 -4.93 10.87 17.11
C ASN A 123 -3.69 10.71 16.24
N ILE A 124 -3.55 9.55 15.64
CA ILE A 124 -2.53 9.28 14.64
C ILE A 124 -3.25 8.92 13.35
N GLN A 125 -2.87 9.55 12.25
CA GLN A 125 -3.32 9.24 10.92
C GLN A 125 -2.12 8.99 10.02
N ILE A 126 -2.14 7.86 9.32
CA ILE A 126 -1.16 7.52 8.30
C ILE A 126 -1.88 7.31 6.97
N ILE A 127 -1.34 7.90 5.92
CA ILE A 127 -1.88 7.88 4.57
C ILE A 127 -0.81 7.30 3.67
N GLY A 128 -1.12 6.17 3.03
CA GLY A 128 -0.29 5.55 2.00
C GLY A 128 -0.91 5.68 0.60
N GLN A 129 -0.08 5.68 -0.43
CA GLN A 129 -0.49 5.72 -1.85
C GLN A 129 0.50 4.92 -2.68
N SER A 130 0.06 4.36 -3.82
CA SER A 130 0.97 3.59 -4.68
C SER A 130 1.88 4.45 -5.53
N ASP A 131 1.46 5.68 -5.84
CA ASP A 131 2.17 6.64 -6.67
C ASP A 131 1.81 8.09 -6.31
N ASP A 132 2.52 9.03 -6.94
CA ASP A 132 2.36 10.48 -6.75
C ASP A 132 1.04 11.02 -7.32
N ASN A 133 0.37 10.25 -8.18
CA ASN A 133 -0.96 10.60 -8.69
C ASN A 133 -2.07 10.28 -7.67
N GLY A 134 -1.71 9.66 -6.54
CA GLY A 134 -2.64 9.28 -5.48
C GLY A 134 -3.45 8.03 -5.80
N SER A 135 -2.97 7.19 -6.71
CA SER A 135 -3.61 5.89 -6.94
C SER A 135 -3.53 5.03 -5.68
N ASN A 136 -4.54 4.18 -5.51
CA ASN A 136 -4.53 3.13 -4.48
C ASN A 136 -4.31 3.69 -3.06
N ARG A 137 -4.91 4.86 -2.81
CA ARG A 137 -4.79 5.60 -1.56
C ARG A 137 -5.48 4.85 -0.43
N PHE A 138 -4.73 4.58 0.63
CA PHE A 138 -5.24 3.98 1.85
C PHE A 138 -4.91 4.89 3.03
N SER A 139 -5.88 5.11 3.91
CA SER A 139 -5.72 5.94 5.11
C SER A 139 -6.24 5.19 6.30
N LEU A 140 -5.45 5.19 7.37
CA LEU A 140 -5.85 4.63 8.65
C LEU A 140 -5.63 5.69 9.72
N SER A 141 -6.61 5.83 10.61
CA SER A 141 -6.55 6.75 11.73
C SER A 141 -6.98 6.04 13.00
N THR A 142 -6.28 6.29 14.09
CA THR A 142 -6.54 5.68 15.39
C THR A 142 -6.36 6.71 16.51
N ASP A 143 -7.17 6.57 17.55
CA ASP A 143 -7.04 7.35 18.78
C ASP A 143 -6.37 6.45 19.83
N VAL A 144 -5.30 6.95 20.44
CA VAL A 144 -4.55 6.23 21.47
C VAL A 144 -4.61 7.01 22.77
N PHE A 145 -5.02 6.34 23.84
CA PHE A 145 -5.00 6.87 25.20
C PHE A 145 -3.65 6.56 25.86
N LEU A 146 -2.99 7.59 26.38
CA LEU A 146 -1.74 7.48 27.12
C LEU A 146 -2.04 7.20 28.60
N ARG A 147 -1.47 6.12 29.13
CA ARG A 147 -1.73 5.67 30.51
C ARG A 147 -0.88 6.40 31.56
N LYS A 148 0.32 6.86 31.20
CA LYS A 148 1.34 7.39 32.14
C LYS A 148 2.04 8.68 31.67
N SER A 149 1.74 9.15 30.46
CA SER A 149 2.36 10.33 29.85
C SER A 149 1.32 11.42 29.65
N ASP A 150 1.73 12.66 29.90
CA ASP A 150 1.05 13.83 29.35
C ASP A 150 1.60 14.14 27.95
N ILE A 151 0.73 14.62 27.05
CA ILE A 151 1.13 15.00 25.69
C ILE A 151 1.64 16.43 25.69
N ASN A 152 2.92 16.61 25.38
CA ASN A 152 3.55 17.92 25.21
C ASN A 152 3.67 18.27 23.72
N GLY A 153 3.37 19.51 23.33
CA GLY A 153 3.36 19.94 21.93
C GLY A 153 2.04 20.59 21.52
N GLN A 154 2.11 21.47 20.50
CA GLN A 154 1.00 22.28 19.98
C GLN A 154 -0.06 21.44 19.27
#